data_AF-A0A285HXV0-F1
#
_entry.id   AF-A0A285HXV0-F1
#
_cell.length_a   1.000
_cell.length_b   1.000
_cell.length_c   1.000
_cell.angle_alpha   90.00
_cell.angle_beta   90.00
_cell.angle_gamma   90.00
#
_symmetry.space_group_name_H-M   'P 1'
#
loop_
_entity.id
_entity.type
_entity.pdbx_description
1 polymer ?
#
loop_
_entity_poly.entity_id
_entity_poly.type
_entity_poly.pdbx_seq_one_letter_code
_entity_poly.pdbx_strand_id
1 'polypeptide(L)'
;MYYEKFIDLKPKIFDVVKLAKEYMRDYDALEKEYESKKDVDFMEEFDAFHDIESKQKLRNYLKSLTNDEIMILQTVMYIGRDERRKILESNFNYIFKQKFEVLGFELGKEIDRSAEISMMMSKSPLARYLIEGIGKLSYE
;
A
#
# COMPACT_ATOMS: atom_id res chain seq x y z
N MET A 1 13.49 17.95 -2.01
CA MET A 1 13.89 16.53 -2.03
C MET A 1 12.74 15.55 -1.81
N TYR A 2 12.16 15.40 -0.60
CA TYR A 2 11.08 14.42 -0.39
C TYR A 2 9.84 14.72 -1.23
N TYR A 3 9.45 15.99 -1.31
CA TYR A 3 8.31 16.44 -2.11
C TYR A 3 8.48 16.15 -3.61
N GLU A 4 9.63 16.48 -4.20
CA GLU A 4 9.90 16.21 -5.63
C GLU A 4 9.82 14.71 -5.93
N LYS A 5 10.50 13.87 -5.12
CA LYS A 5 10.40 12.41 -5.26
C LYS A 5 8.96 11.89 -5.09
N PHE A 6 8.17 12.49 -4.19
CA PHE A 6 6.75 12.14 -4.04
C PHE A 6 5.92 12.53 -5.26
N ILE A 7 6.14 13.72 -5.83
CA ILE A 7 5.46 14.17 -7.05
C ILE A 7 5.79 13.24 -8.22
N ASP A 8 7.07 12.88 -8.40
CA ASP A 8 7.51 11.95 -9.43
C ASP A 8 6.91 10.54 -9.24
N LEU A 9 6.76 10.11 -7.98
CA LEU A 9 6.18 8.81 -7.64
C LEU A 9 4.64 8.80 -7.75
N LYS A 10 3.98 9.96 -7.69
CA LYS A 10 2.51 10.06 -7.61
C LYS A 10 1.77 9.23 -8.68
N PRO A 11 2.16 9.20 -9.96
CA PRO A 11 1.54 8.32 -10.96
C PRO A 11 1.62 6.83 -10.58
N LYS A 12 2.79 6.39 -10.10
CA LYS A 12 3.00 5.01 -9.65
C LYS A 12 2.19 4.68 -8.39
N ILE A 13 1.99 5.64 -7.48
CA ILE A 13 1.08 5.45 -6.34
C ILE A 13 -0.35 5.19 -6.84
N PHE A 14 -0.82 5.90 -7.87
CA PHE A 14 -2.13 5.66 -8.45
C PHE A 14 -2.24 4.30 -9.15
N ASP A 15 -1.18 3.82 -9.80
CA ASP A 15 -1.13 2.46 -10.33
C ASP A 15 -1.27 1.42 -9.21
N VAL A 16 -0.56 1.60 -8.10
CA VAL A 16 -0.70 0.73 -6.91
C VAL A 16 -2.11 0.78 -6.36
N VAL A 17 -2.73 1.96 -6.28
CA VAL A 17 -4.13 2.12 -5.84
C VAL A 17 -5.08 1.34 -6.76
N LYS A 18 -4.89 1.41 -8.08
CA LYS A 18 -5.70 0.68 -9.05
C LYS A 18 -5.57 -0.83 -8.85
N LEU A 19 -4.34 -1.34 -8.81
CA LEU A 19 -4.05 -2.77 -8.62
C LEU A 19 -4.55 -3.28 -7.26
N ALA A 20 -4.44 -2.47 -6.21
CA ALA A 20 -4.94 -2.81 -4.88
C ALA A 20 -6.48 -2.86 -4.84
N LYS A 21 -7.18 -1.99 -5.57
CA LYS A 21 -8.64 -2.06 -5.72
C LYS A 21 -9.08 -3.29 -6.50
N GLU A 22 -8.38 -3.61 -7.59
CA GLU A 22 -8.64 -4.82 -8.37
C GLU A 22 -8.47 -6.06 -7.50
N TYR A 23 -7.35 -6.15 -6.77
CA TYR A 23 -7.12 -7.25 -5.82
C TYR A 23 -8.22 -7.37 -4.77
N MET A 24 -8.60 -6.28 -4.11
CA MET A 24 -9.67 -6.31 -3.10
C MET A 24 -11.01 -6.75 -3.68
N ARG A 25 -11.37 -6.25 -4.87
CA ARG A 25 -12.62 -6.64 -5.52
C ARG A 25 -12.64 -8.14 -5.85
N ASP A 26 -11.55 -8.66 -6.38
CA ASP A 26 -11.45 -10.07 -6.75
C ASP A 26 -11.42 -10.96 -5.50
N TYR A 27 -10.75 -10.53 -4.42
CA TYR A 27 -10.78 -11.17 -3.11
C TYR A 27 -12.20 -11.22 -2.53
N ASP A 28 -12.92 -10.10 -2.49
CA ASP A 28 -14.29 -10.03 -1.96
C ASP A 28 -15.27 -10.89 -2.78
N ALA A 29 -15.04 -11.02 -4.10
CA ALA A 29 -15.86 -11.87 -4.96
C ALA A 29 -15.65 -13.36 -4.65
N LEU A 30 -14.39 -13.76 -4.47
CA LEU A 30 -14.03 -15.12 -4.06
C LEU A 30 -14.59 -15.43 -2.67
N GLU A 31 -14.38 -14.56 -1.68
CA GLU A 31 -14.89 -14.75 -0.32
C GLU A 31 -16.41 -15.00 -0.30
N LYS A 32 -17.18 -14.23 -1.07
CA LYS A 32 -18.63 -14.43 -1.22
C LYS A 32 -18.99 -15.76 -1.89
N GLU A 33 -18.23 -16.16 -2.91
CA GLU A 33 -18.42 -17.45 -3.56
C GLU A 33 -18.18 -18.60 -2.57
N TYR A 34 -17.14 -18.51 -1.73
CA TYR A 34 -16.87 -19.49 -0.68
C TYR A 34 -17.93 -19.54 0.40
N GLU A 35 -18.37 -18.39 0.92
CA GLU A 35 -19.44 -18.34 1.92
C GLU A 35 -20.74 -18.98 1.43
N SER A 36 -20.95 -19.03 0.11
CA SER A 36 -22.10 -19.69 -0.52
C SER A 36 -21.95 -21.21 -0.68
N LYS A 37 -20.72 -21.75 -0.57
CA LYS A 37 -20.37 -23.17 -0.81
C LYS A 37 -19.96 -23.92 0.46
N LYS A 38 -20.51 -23.56 1.63
CA LYS A 38 -20.13 -23.98 3.01
C LYS A 38 -19.93 -25.49 3.34
N ASP A 39 -20.00 -26.40 2.38
CA ASP A 39 -19.78 -27.84 2.55
C ASP A 39 -18.44 -28.36 1.94
N VAL A 40 -17.57 -27.48 1.41
CA VAL A 40 -16.30 -27.88 0.75
C VAL A 40 -15.12 -27.74 1.71
N ASP A 41 -14.26 -28.76 1.73
CA ASP A 41 -13.12 -28.93 2.62
C ASP A 41 -12.13 -27.75 2.50
N PHE A 42 -11.87 -27.06 3.61
CA PHE A 42 -11.23 -25.74 3.70
C PHE A 42 -9.77 -25.70 3.20
N MET A 43 -9.16 -26.87 2.97
CA MET A 43 -7.72 -27.05 2.81
C MET A 43 -7.26 -27.11 1.35
N GLU A 44 -8.10 -27.53 0.40
CA GLU A 44 -7.75 -27.54 -1.05
C GLU A 44 -7.99 -26.18 -1.72
N GLU A 45 -8.88 -25.33 -1.19
CA GLU A 45 -9.23 -24.03 -1.80
C GLU A 45 -8.44 -22.84 -1.24
N PHE A 46 -7.66 -23.02 -0.15
CA PHE A 46 -6.72 -22.01 0.35
C PHE A 46 -5.62 -21.69 -0.68
N ASP A 47 -5.28 -22.64 -1.55
CA ASP A 47 -4.36 -22.43 -2.68
C ASP A 47 -4.93 -21.46 -3.72
N ALA A 48 -6.25 -21.42 -3.93
CA ALA A 48 -6.89 -20.47 -4.85
C ALA A 48 -6.80 -19.02 -4.34
N PHE A 49 -6.79 -18.79 -3.02
CA PHE A 49 -6.51 -17.48 -2.41
C PHE A 49 -5.04 -17.04 -2.56
N HIS A 50 -4.13 -18.00 -2.74
CA HIS A 50 -2.74 -17.72 -3.04
C HIS A 50 -2.50 -17.35 -4.51
N ASP A 51 -3.37 -17.82 -5.42
CA ASP A 51 -3.18 -17.72 -6.87
C ASP A 51 -4.05 -16.68 -7.58
N ILE A 52 -4.67 -15.75 -6.83
CA ILE A 52 -5.42 -14.63 -7.41
C ILE A 52 -4.49 -13.80 -8.31
N GLU A 53 -4.77 -13.78 -9.62
CA GLU A 53 -3.94 -13.09 -10.62
C GLU A 53 -3.71 -11.61 -10.27
N SER A 54 -4.73 -10.91 -9.74
CA SER A 54 -4.62 -9.51 -9.32
C SER A 54 -3.70 -9.31 -8.10
N LYS A 55 -3.62 -10.29 -7.18
CA LYS A 55 -2.65 -10.30 -6.09
C LYS A 55 -1.21 -10.39 -6.63
N GLN A 56 -0.99 -11.23 -7.63
CA GLN A 56 0.31 -11.37 -8.28
C GLN A 56 0.68 -10.11 -9.07
N LYS A 57 -0.27 -9.52 -9.81
CA LYS A 57 -0.08 -8.24 -10.52
C LYS A 57 0.36 -7.14 -9.56
N LEU A 58 -0.35 -6.97 -8.44
CA LEU A 58 0.01 -6.02 -7.40
C LEU A 58 1.42 -6.30 -6.83
N ARG A 59 1.70 -7.56 -6.47
CA ARG A 59 3.01 -7.96 -5.93
C ARG A 59 4.14 -7.67 -6.91
N ASN A 60 3.97 -8.04 -8.17
CA ASN A 60 4.98 -7.88 -9.21
C ASN A 60 5.23 -6.39 -9.51
N TYR A 61 4.18 -5.58 -9.52
CA TYR A 61 4.33 -4.13 -9.64
C TYR A 61 5.13 -3.56 -8.45
N LEU A 62 4.79 -3.91 -7.21
CA LEU A 62 5.54 -3.48 -6.02
C LEU A 62 7.01 -3.92 -6.06
N LYS A 63 7.30 -5.14 -6.54
CA LYS A 63 8.66 -5.65 -6.75
C LYS A 63 9.44 -4.89 -7.83
N SER A 64 8.76 -4.20 -8.75
CA SER A 64 9.41 -3.38 -9.79
C SER A 64 9.86 -2.00 -9.30
N LEU A 65 9.34 -1.54 -8.15
CA LEU A 65 9.68 -0.24 -7.56
C LEU A 65 11.09 -0.24 -6.96
N THR A 66 11.79 0.88 -6.94
CA THR A 66 13.08 1.01 -6.24
C THR A 66 12.89 1.00 -4.71
N ASN A 67 13.98 0.87 -3.94
CA ASN A 67 13.91 0.92 -2.47
C ASN A 67 13.33 2.25 -1.98
N ASP A 68 13.80 3.38 -2.53
CA ASP A 68 13.26 4.71 -2.24
C ASP A 68 11.77 4.79 -2.52
N GLU A 69 11.32 4.23 -3.63
CA GLU A 69 9.91 4.24 -4.01
C GLU A 69 9.04 3.42 -3.07
N ILE A 70 9.51 2.25 -2.62
CA ILE A 70 8.83 1.44 -1.60
C ILE A 70 8.75 2.22 -0.29
N MET A 71 9.84 2.81 0.18
CA MET A 71 9.87 3.60 1.41
C MET A 71 8.90 4.79 1.36
N ILE A 72 8.87 5.52 0.25
CA ILE A 72 7.96 6.66 0.06
C ILE A 72 6.51 6.19 0.02
N LEU A 73 6.21 5.17 -0.79
CA LEU A 73 4.86 4.61 -0.91
C LEU A 73 4.33 4.11 0.43
N GLN A 74 5.16 3.42 1.20
CA GLN A 74 4.83 2.94 2.53
C GLN A 74 4.62 4.09 3.52
N THR A 75 5.44 5.13 3.44
CA THR A 75 5.25 6.35 4.23
C THR A 75 3.89 6.98 3.94
N VAL A 76 3.51 7.12 2.67
CA VAL A 76 2.18 7.63 2.26
C VAL A 76 1.07 6.74 2.81
N MET A 77 1.20 5.42 2.71
CA MET A 77 0.24 4.46 3.26
C MET A 77 0.04 4.67 4.78
N TYR A 78 1.12 4.78 5.55
CA TYR A 78 1.03 4.99 7.00
C TYR A 78 0.46 6.37 7.37
N ILE A 79 0.73 7.41 6.57
CA ILE A 79 0.10 8.74 6.74
C ILE A 79 -1.42 8.65 6.55
N GLY A 80 -1.89 7.92 5.54
CA GLY A 80 -3.32 7.71 5.33
C GLY A 80 -3.95 6.92 6.46
N ARG A 81 -3.35 5.79 6.84
CA ARG A 81 -3.82 4.92 7.93
C ARG A 81 -3.97 5.63 9.27
N ASP A 82 -3.09 6.57 9.59
CA ASP A 82 -3.13 7.25 10.88
C ASP A 82 -4.28 8.26 10.93
N GLU A 83 -5.46 7.80 11.38
CA GLU A 83 -6.70 8.60 11.50
C GLU A 83 -6.61 9.70 12.59
N ARG A 84 -5.65 9.59 13.52
CA ARG A 84 -5.66 10.39 14.77
C ARG A 84 -4.99 11.76 14.69
N ARG A 85 -4.18 12.05 13.67
CA ARG A 85 -3.58 13.38 13.54
C ARG A 85 -4.54 14.25 12.74
N LYS A 86 -5.30 15.11 13.43
CA LYS A 86 -5.70 16.41 12.85
C LYS A 86 -4.38 17.08 12.48
N ILE A 87 -3.99 16.97 11.22
CA ILE A 87 -2.85 17.68 10.66
C ILE A 87 -3.28 19.14 10.63
N LEU A 88 -3.13 19.80 11.78
CA LEU A 88 -3.28 21.24 11.92
C LEU A 88 -2.10 21.85 11.15
N GLU A 89 -2.38 22.42 9.99
CA GLU A 89 -1.54 23.42 9.30
C GLU A 89 -0.06 23.02 9.10
N SER A 90 0.22 21.73 8.95
CA SER A 90 1.60 21.25 8.82
C SER A 90 1.96 21.11 7.34
N ASN A 91 3.01 21.81 6.89
CA ASN A 91 3.57 21.67 5.53
C ASN A 91 3.96 20.20 5.24
N PHE A 92 3.68 19.72 4.02
CA PHE A 92 4.03 18.39 3.49
C PHE A 92 5.34 17.83 4.06
N ASN A 93 6.42 18.62 3.96
CA ASN A 93 7.76 18.17 4.29
C ASN A 93 7.86 17.77 5.76
N TYR A 94 7.14 18.45 6.67
CA TYR A 94 7.14 18.12 8.07
C TYR A 94 6.44 16.78 8.33
N ILE A 95 5.22 16.60 7.82
CA ILE A 95 4.42 15.37 8.01
C ILE A 95 5.15 14.17 7.43
N PHE A 96 5.61 14.32 6.20
CA PHE A 96 6.28 13.27 5.47
C PHE A 96 7.58 12.87 6.17
N LYS A 97 8.45 13.83 6.47
CA LYS A 97 9.73 13.59 7.15
C LYS A 97 9.52 12.92 8.51
N GLN A 98 8.60 13.42 9.32
CA GLN A 98 8.29 12.83 10.63
C GLN A 98 7.87 11.37 10.51
N LYS A 99 7.02 11.04 9.52
CA LYS A 99 6.60 9.65 9.33
C LYS A 99 7.74 8.79 8.78
N PHE A 100 8.50 9.31 7.82
CA PHE A 100 9.64 8.64 7.20
C PHE A 100 10.70 8.26 8.24
N GLU A 101 11.02 9.18 9.15
CA GLU A 101 11.96 8.95 10.27
C GLU A 101 11.42 7.94 11.30
N VAL A 102 10.13 8.00 11.64
CA VAL A 102 9.50 7.03 12.57
C VAL A 102 9.53 5.60 12.01
N LEU A 103 9.44 5.45 10.69
CA LEU A 103 9.58 4.16 10.01
C LEU A 103 11.04 3.70 9.91
N GLY A 104 12.00 4.53 10.33
CA GLY A 104 13.43 4.22 10.26
C GLY A 104 13.99 4.28 8.84
N PHE A 105 13.30 4.94 7.91
CA PHE A 105 13.70 5.02 6.52
C PHE A 105 14.73 6.13 6.27
N GLU A 106 15.61 5.86 5.32
CA GLU A 106 16.61 6.81 4.83
C GLU A 106 16.80 6.57 3.34
N LEU A 107 16.72 7.64 2.54
CA LEU A 107 16.85 7.53 1.08
C LEU A 107 18.25 7.01 0.72
N GLY A 108 18.29 6.12 -0.28
CA GLY A 108 19.52 5.47 -0.72
C GLY A 108 19.98 4.31 0.17
N LYS A 109 19.26 3.97 1.24
CA LYS A 109 19.54 2.76 2.03
C LYS A 109 18.79 1.54 1.50
N GLU A 110 19.44 0.39 1.67
CA GLU A 110 18.82 -0.92 1.44
C GLU A 110 17.72 -1.19 2.48
N ILE A 111 16.69 -1.91 2.04
CA ILE A 111 15.57 -2.37 2.86
C ILE A 111 15.34 -3.85 2.60
N ASP A 112 14.71 -4.55 3.54
CA ASP A 112 14.18 -5.89 3.26
C ASP A 112 12.92 -5.76 2.38
N ARG A 113 13.13 -5.68 1.06
CA ARG A 113 12.05 -5.50 0.07
C ARG A 113 10.94 -6.53 0.23
N SER A 114 11.28 -7.78 0.58
CA SER A 114 10.29 -8.84 0.73
C SER A 114 9.42 -8.61 1.95
N ALA A 115 10.02 -8.23 3.07
CA ALA A 115 9.30 -7.87 4.28
C ALA A 115 8.41 -6.63 4.08
N GLU A 116 8.95 -5.56 3.49
CA GLU A 116 8.20 -4.32 3.25
C GLU A 116 7.00 -4.55 2.32
N ILE A 117 7.20 -5.23 1.19
CA ILE A 117 6.11 -5.56 0.26
C ILE A 117 5.06 -6.46 0.92
N SER A 118 5.49 -7.46 1.70
CA SER A 118 4.57 -8.32 2.45
C SER A 118 3.73 -7.52 3.45
N MET A 119 4.36 -6.61 4.19
CA MET A 119 3.67 -5.71 5.10
C MET A 119 2.65 -4.84 4.37
N MET A 120 2.98 -4.27 3.22
CA MET A 120 2.05 -3.48 2.41
C MET A 120 0.86 -4.32 1.92
N MET A 121 1.12 -5.51 1.37
CA MET A 121 0.07 -6.39 0.84
C MET A 121 -0.86 -6.94 1.92
N SER A 122 -0.39 -7.04 3.17
CA SER A 122 -1.21 -7.45 4.31
C SER A 122 -2.11 -6.34 4.88
N LYS A 123 -1.96 -5.09 4.45
CA LYS A 123 -2.84 -3.99 4.90
C LYS A 123 -4.09 -3.93 4.02
N SER A 124 -5.24 -4.23 4.61
CA SER A 124 -6.54 -3.97 3.98
C SER A 124 -7.26 -2.81 4.70
N PRO A 125 -7.74 -1.78 3.99
CA PRO A 125 -7.67 -1.58 2.53
C PRO A 125 -6.47 -0.70 2.14
N LEU A 126 -5.42 -1.29 1.53
CA LEU A 126 -4.23 -0.57 1.03
C LEU A 126 -4.57 0.63 0.15
N ALA A 127 -5.50 0.46 -0.79
CA ALA A 127 -5.94 1.52 -1.69
C ALA A 127 -6.51 2.73 -0.94
N ARG A 128 -7.28 2.50 0.13
CA ARG A 128 -7.84 3.57 0.96
C ARG A 128 -6.73 4.36 1.65
N TYR A 129 -5.78 3.65 2.26
CA TYR A 129 -4.65 4.28 2.95
C TYR A 129 -3.78 5.12 2.01
N LEU A 130 -3.53 4.66 0.79
CA LEU A 130 -2.77 5.45 -0.18
C LEU A 130 -3.52 6.71 -0.64
N ILE A 131 -4.83 6.61 -0.91
CA ILE A 131 -5.65 7.76 -1.30
C ILE A 131 -5.73 8.79 -0.17
N GLU A 132 -6.02 8.35 1.06
CA GLU A 132 -6.08 9.23 2.23
C GLU A 132 -4.72 9.87 2.52
N GLY A 133 -3.63 9.12 2.34
CA GLY A 133 -2.26 9.63 2.49
C GLY A 133 -1.95 10.73 1.48
N ILE A 134 -2.25 10.51 0.20
CA ILE A 134 -2.12 11.55 -0.84
C ILE A 134 -2.97 12.76 -0.49
N GLY A 135 -4.22 12.57 -0.08
CA GLY A 135 -5.13 13.65 0.28
C GLY A 135 -4.54 14.52 1.39
N LYS A 136 -4.07 13.91 2.48
CA LYS A 136 -3.41 14.60 3.60
C LYS A 136 -2.13 15.34 3.20
N LEU A 137 -1.46 14.91 2.14
CA LEU A 137 -0.23 15.50 1.64
C LEU A 137 -0.46 16.55 0.53
N SER A 138 -1.70 16.68 0.02
CA SER A 138 -2.04 17.60 -1.09
C SER A 138 -2.72 18.90 -0.63
N TYR A 139 -2.97 19.06 0.68
CA TYR A 139 -3.42 20.34 1.24
C TYR A 139 -2.18 21.20 1.51
N GLU A 140 -1.86 22.07 0.54
CA GLU A 140 -0.95 23.22 0.70
C GLU A 140 -1.73 24.47 1.12
#